data_AF-A0A926DH05-F1
#
_entry.id   AF-A0A926DH05-F1
#
_cell.length_a   1.000
_cell.length_b   1.000
_cell.length_c   1.000
_cell.angle_alpha   90.00
_cell.angle_beta   90.00
_cell.angle_gamma   90.00
#
_symmetry.space_group_name_H-M   'P 1'
#
loop_
_entity.id
_entity.type
_entity.pdbx_description
1 polymer ?
#
loop_
_entity_poly.entity_id
_entity_poly.type
_entity_poly.pdbx_seq_one_letter_code
_entity_poly.pdbx_strand_id
1 'polypeptide(L)'
;MKLMIKNIATLMEQCGYHPIDLVETPGLDDSEHDAVNGLLNKYCFLNARVSDILKMTSHSMEDILYSKYYWFDQYKKLAETYTGEDPELEHIQFQMMEQIMELSKGRVDWDLLEAIEESKPWLSPTLVEELQPE
;
A
#
# COMPACT_ATOMS: atom_id res chain seq x y z
N MET A 1 -14.67 -3.41 -5.51
CA MET A 1 -13.57 -3.41 -4.51
C MET A 1 -13.33 -1.98 -4.08
N LYS A 2 -13.07 -1.70 -2.78
CA LYS A 2 -12.90 -0.33 -2.27
C LYS A 2 -11.54 -0.15 -1.62
N LEU A 3 -10.58 0.39 -2.38
CA LEU A 3 -9.24 0.65 -1.87
C LEU A 3 -9.24 1.77 -0.81
N MET A 4 -8.54 1.53 0.30
CA MET A 4 -8.37 2.47 1.40
C MET A 4 -7.26 3.47 1.07
N ILE A 5 -7.49 4.30 0.05
CA ILE A 5 -6.51 5.29 -0.39
C ILE A 5 -6.78 6.64 0.28
N LYS A 6 -8.03 7.12 0.18
CA LYS A 6 -8.43 8.46 0.67
C LYS A 6 -8.55 8.55 2.20
N ASN A 7 -8.93 7.45 2.85
CA ASN A 7 -9.27 7.43 4.28
C ASN A 7 -8.16 6.88 5.18
N ILE A 8 -7.02 6.44 4.62
CA ILE A 8 -6.03 5.71 5.41
C ILE A 8 -5.41 6.55 6.52
N ALA A 9 -5.16 7.84 6.30
CA ALA A 9 -4.64 8.73 7.33
C ALA A 9 -5.61 8.84 8.53
N THR A 10 -6.91 8.95 8.24
CA THR A 10 -7.96 8.97 9.26
C THR A 10 -8.06 7.64 10.00
N LEU A 11 -7.94 6.52 9.29
CA LEU A 11 -7.94 5.18 9.91
C LEU A 11 -6.72 4.98 10.82
N MET A 12 -5.54 5.43 10.39
CA MET A 12 -4.33 5.39 11.21
C MET A 12 -4.53 6.15 12.53
N GLU A 13 -5.10 7.36 12.47
CA GLU A 13 -5.40 8.16 13.66
C GLU A 13 -6.41 7.46 14.58
N GLN A 14 -7.51 6.95 14.03
CA GLN A 14 -8.55 6.26 14.80
C GLN A 14 -8.07 4.97 15.47
N CYS A 15 -7.12 4.26 14.85
CA CYS A 15 -6.51 3.07 15.42
C CYS A 15 -5.34 3.39 16.37
N GLY A 16 -5.03 4.66 16.61
CA GLY A 16 -3.89 5.09 17.42
C GLY A 16 -2.56 4.55 16.85
N TYR A 17 -2.44 4.48 15.53
CA TYR A 17 -1.22 4.03 14.89
C TYR A 17 -0.16 5.13 14.93
N HIS A 18 0.98 4.82 15.52
CA HIS A 18 2.14 5.71 15.54
C HIS A 18 3.07 5.34 14.38
N PRO A 19 3.36 6.29 13.46
CA PRO A 19 4.32 6.07 12.41
C PRO A 19 5.68 5.62 12.95
N ILE A 20 6.31 4.72 12.22
CA ILE A 20 7.66 4.25 12.46
C ILE A 20 8.57 5.05 11.54
N ASP A 21 9.53 5.76 12.12
CA ASP A 21 10.63 6.35 11.36
C ASP A 21 11.65 5.25 11.07
N LEU A 22 11.87 4.97 9.78
CA LEU A 22 13.01 4.13 9.41
C LEU A 22 14.32 4.89 9.61
N VAL A 23 15.40 4.12 9.74
CA VAL A 23 16.77 4.63 9.81
C VAL A 23 17.06 5.42 8.54
N GLU A 24 17.60 6.63 8.70
CA GLU A 24 18.00 7.52 7.60
C GLU A 24 18.71 6.73 6.48
N THR A 25 18.09 6.69 5.29
CA THR A 25 18.74 6.14 4.11
C THR A 25 19.78 7.16 3.63
N PRO A 26 21.07 6.82 3.58
CA PRO A 26 22.11 7.77 3.17
C PRO A 26 21.84 8.29 1.75
N GLY A 27 21.74 9.62 1.59
CA GLY A 27 21.58 10.26 0.29
C GLY A 27 20.17 10.78 -0.02
N LEU A 28 19.19 10.56 0.85
CA LEU A 28 17.90 11.25 0.82
C LEU A 28 17.96 12.55 1.61
N ASP A 29 17.28 13.60 1.14
CA ASP A 29 16.95 14.74 1.98
C ASP A 29 15.77 14.43 2.92
N ASP A 30 15.55 15.30 3.92
CA ASP A 30 14.48 15.14 4.91
C ASP A 30 13.09 14.99 4.26
N SER A 31 12.83 15.72 3.17
CA SER A 31 11.54 15.68 2.49
C SER A 31 11.34 14.37 1.72
N GLU A 32 12.39 13.85 1.11
CA GLU A 32 12.35 12.57 0.39
C GLU A 32 12.19 11.41 1.39
N HIS A 33 12.89 11.47 2.51
CA HIS A 33 12.77 10.52 3.61
C HIS A 33 11.35 10.49 4.18
N ASP A 34 10.77 11.66 4.46
CA ASP A 34 9.39 11.80 4.94
C ASP A 34 8.37 11.25 3.94
N ALA A 35 8.58 11.47 2.64
CA ALA A 35 7.69 10.97 1.60
C ALA A 35 7.69 9.43 1.54
N VAL A 36 8.88 8.82 1.52
CA VAL A 36 9.06 7.35 1.51
C VAL A 36 8.48 6.73 2.78
N ASN A 37 8.83 7.26 3.96
CA ASN A 37 8.31 6.78 5.23
C ASN A 37 6.80 6.96 5.35
N GLY A 38 6.26 8.03 4.79
CA GLY A 38 4.83 8.26 4.73
C GLY A 38 4.08 7.18 3.96
N LEU A 39 4.64 6.63 2.87
CA LEU A 39 4.03 5.54 2.10
C LEU A 39 4.21 4.20 2.83
N LEU A 40 5.41 3.92 3.33
CA LEU A 40 5.68 2.70 4.08
C LEU A 40 4.77 2.58 5.31
N ASN A 41 4.55 3.67 6.04
CA ASN A 41 3.71 3.66 7.22
C ASN A 41 2.25 3.32 6.93
N LYS A 42 1.75 3.66 5.74
CA LYS A 42 0.41 3.26 5.29
C LYS A 42 0.35 1.75 5.06
N TYR A 43 1.36 1.18 4.42
CA TYR A 43 1.50 -0.27 4.28
C TYR A 43 1.60 -0.98 5.64
N CYS A 44 2.50 -0.52 6.52
CA CYS A 44 2.73 -1.09 7.85
C CYS A 44 1.47 -1.03 8.72
N PHE A 45 0.72 0.07 8.66
CA PHE A 45 -0.56 0.21 9.32
C PHE A 45 -1.54 -0.89 8.89
N LEU A 46 -1.75 -1.07 7.57
CA LEU A 46 -2.65 -2.09 7.05
C LEU A 46 -2.23 -3.49 7.48
N ASN A 47 -0.93 -3.76 7.54
CA ASN A 47 -0.41 -5.04 8.00
C ASN A 47 -0.63 -5.26 9.51
N ALA A 48 -0.44 -4.23 10.33
CA ALA A 48 -0.48 -4.32 11.78
C ALA A 48 -1.89 -4.24 12.38
N ARG A 49 -2.86 -3.68 11.64
CA ARG A 49 -4.20 -3.33 12.15
C ARG A 49 -5.35 -3.97 11.38
N VAL A 50 -5.11 -5.03 10.60
CA VAL A 50 -6.14 -5.77 9.84
C VAL A 50 -7.40 -6.04 10.68
N SER A 51 -7.24 -6.59 11.88
CA SER A 51 -8.37 -6.94 12.75
C SER A 51 -9.17 -5.74 13.24
N ASP A 52 -8.51 -4.60 13.46
CA ASP A 52 -9.18 -3.38 13.91
C ASP A 52 -9.92 -2.72 12.74
N ILE A 53 -9.30 -2.68 11.56
CA ILE A 53 -9.90 -2.18 10.33
C ILE A 53 -11.18 -2.97 9.99
N LEU A 54 -11.13 -4.30 10.07
CA LEU A 54 -12.31 -5.15 9.82
C LEU A 54 -13.46 -4.94 10.82
N LYS A 55 -13.15 -4.53 12.05
CA LYS A 55 -14.17 -4.25 13.09
C LYS A 55 -14.74 -2.84 12.96
N MET A 56 -13.92 -1.88 12.54
CA MET A 56 -14.25 -0.46 12.52
C MET A 56 -14.85 0.00 11.20
N THR A 57 -14.65 -0.77 10.12
CA THR A 57 -15.07 -0.41 8.77
C THR A 57 -15.92 -1.50 8.13
N SER A 58 -16.57 -1.18 7.01
CA SER A 58 -17.26 -2.17 6.18
C SER A 58 -16.34 -2.81 5.13
N HIS A 59 -15.02 -2.60 5.21
CA HIS A 59 -14.07 -3.16 4.24
C HIS A 59 -13.94 -4.67 4.42
N SER A 60 -13.78 -5.38 3.30
CA SER A 60 -13.51 -6.81 3.30
C SER A 60 -12.02 -7.10 3.51
N MET A 61 -11.67 -8.38 3.73
CA MET A 61 -10.27 -8.80 3.74
C MET A 61 -9.60 -8.53 2.38
N GLU A 62 -10.32 -8.74 1.27
CA GLU A 62 -9.81 -8.43 -0.07
C GLU A 62 -9.50 -6.93 -0.21
N ASP A 63 -10.40 -6.04 0.24
CA ASP A 63 -10.16 -4.60 0.21
C ASP A 63 -8.85 -4.24 0.96
N ILE A 64 -8.57 -4.91 2.09
CA ILE A 64 -7.33 -4.72 2.86
C ILE A 64 -6.11 -5.24 2.11
N LEU A 65 -6.18 -6.44 1.52
CA LEU A 65 -5.06 -7.03 0.78
C LEU A 65 -4.66 -6.18 -0.43
N TYR A 66 -5.64 -5.76 -1.23
CA TYR A 66 -5.37 -4.90 -2.39
C TYR A 66 -4.90 -3.51 -1.98
N SER A 67 -5.42 -2.94 -0.89
CA SER A 67 -4.92 -1.67 -0.36
C SER A 67 -3.48 -1.80 0.15
N LYS A 68 -3.15 -2.92 0.79
CA LYS A 68 -1.78 -3.23 1.25
C LYS A 68 -0.85 -3.31 0.04
N TYR A 69 -1.26 -4.00 -1.03
CA TYR A 69 -0.53 -4.08 -2.29
C TYR A 69 -0.28 -2.70 -2.90
N TYR A 70 -1.32 -1.88 -3.02
CA TYR A 70 -1.21 -0.52 -3.50
C TYR A 70 -0.18 0.30 -2.72
N TRP A 71 -0.29 0.37 -1.39
CA TRP A 71 0.61 1.19 -0.59
C TRP A 71 2.06 0.67 -0.60
N PHE A 72 2.25 -0.65 -0.71
CA PHE A 72 3.57 -1.23 -0.86
C PHE A 72 4.19 -0.89 -2.21
N ASP A 73 3.45 -1.07 -3.30
CA ASP A 73 3.90 -0.75 -4.67
C ASP A 73 4.29 0.73 -4.80
N GLN A 74 3.47 1.63 -4.23
CA GLN A 74 3.79 3.07 -4.19
C GLN A 74 5.07 3.35 -3.40
N TYR A 75 5.24 2.71 -2.23
CA TYR A 75 6.45 2.82 -1.42
C TYR A 75 7.68 2.32 -2.19
N LYS A 76 7.60 1.11 -2.76
CA LYS A 76 8.67 0.48 -3.52
C LYS A 76 9.12 1.36 -4.67
N LYS A 77 8.19 1.78 -5.54
CA LYS A 77 8.49 2.65 -6.69
C LYS A 77 9.18 3.94 -6.27
N LEU A 78 8.71 4.58 -5.20
CA LEU A 78 9.34 5.80 -4.72
C LEU A 78 10.74 5.53 -4.17
N ALA A 79 10.91 4.52 -3.32
CA ALA A 79 12.21 4.15 -2.77
C ALA A 79 13.22 3.83 -3.88
N GLU A 80 12.83 3.03 -4.88
CA GLU A 80 13.69 2.61 -5.99
C GLU A 80 14.08 3.77 -6.91
N THR A 81 13.30 4.87 -6.95
CA THR A 81 13.72 6.09 -7.67
C THR A 81 14.97 6.73 -7.05
N TYR A 82 15.24 6.48 -5.78
CA TYR A 82 16.38 7.02 -5.04
C TYR A 82 17.51 6.01 -4.86
N THR A 83 17.18 4.77 -4.55
CA THR A 83 18.17 3.74 -4.19
C THR A 83 18.50 2.76 -5.31
N GLY A 84 17.73 2.80 -6.42
CA GLY A 84 17.71 1.75 -7.42
C GLY A 84 16.88 0.55 -6.97
N GLU A 85 16.75 -0.44 -7.87
CA GLU A 85 15.98 -1.66 -7.64
C GLU A 85 16.46 -2.43 -6.41
N ASP A 86 15.50 -2.89 -5.59
CA ASP A 86 15.77 -3.67 -4.39
C ASP A 86 15.17 -5.08 -4.52
N PRO A 87 16.00 -6.13 -4.68
CA PRO A 87 15.53 -7.51 -4.78
C PRO A 87 14.71 -7.99 -3.57
N GLU A 88 14.93 -7.43 -2.38
CA GLU A 88 14.13 -7.77 -1.20
C GLU A 88 12.71 -7.20 -1.32
N LEU A 89 12.57 -5.97 -1.86
CA LEU A 89 11.26 -5.37 -2.11
C LEU A 89 10.48 -6.11 -3.20
N GLU A 90 11.16 -6.56 -4.25
CA GLU A 90 10.58 -7.43 -5.28
C GLU A 90 10.07 -8.75 -4.67
N HIS A 91 10.86 -9.37 -3.80
CA HIS A 91 10.46 -10.61 -3.13
C HIS A 91 9.22 -10.40 -2.24
N ILE A 92 9.16 -9.28 -1.50
CA ILE A 92 7.98 -8.94 -0.68
C ILE A 92 6.75 -8.72 -1.57
N GLN A 93 6.88 -8.03 -2.70
CA GLN A 93 5.77 -7.85 -3.66
C GLN A 93 5.23 -9.19 -4.14
N PHE A 94 6.12 -10.12 -4.49
CA PHE A 94 5.75 -11.48 -4.91
C PHE A 94 4.98 -12.23 -3.82
N GLN A 95 5.46 -12.22 -2.58
CA GLN A 95 4.75 -12.84 -1.44
C GLN A 95 3.36 -12.25 -1.20
N MET A 96 3.17 -10.97 -1.51
CA MET A 96 1.86 -10.31 -1.40
C MET A 96 0.90 -10.77 -2.50
N MET A 97 1.37 -10.95 -3.73
CA MET A 97 0.56 -11.55 -4.80
C MET A 97 0.15 -12.98 -4.45
N GLU A 98 1.04 -13.78 -3.87
CA GLU A 98 0.72 -15.13 -3.40
C GLU A 98 -0.40 -15.12 -2.35
N GLN A 99 -0.32 -14.21 -1.38
CA GLN A 99 -1.37 -14.03 -0.38
C GLN A 99 -2.71 -13.62 -1.01
N ILE A 100 -2.71 -12.74 -2.01
CA ILE A 100 -3.92 -12.34 -2.74
C ILE A 100 -4.51 -13.55 -3.49
N MET A 101 -3.68 -14.33 -4.20
CA MET A 101 -4.12 -15.53 -4.91
C MET A 101 -4.75 -16.58 -3.98
N GLU A 102 -4.12 -16.83 -2.83
CA GLU A 102 -4.59 -17.81 -1.85
C GLU A 102 -5.92 -17.35 -1.21
N LEU A 103 -5.98 -16.10 -0.74
CA LEU A 103 -7.12 -15.61 0.04
C LEU A 103 -8.35 -15.27 -0.84
N SER A 104 -8.14 -14.88 -2.09
CA SER A 104 -9.21 -14.71 -3.09
C SER A 104 -9.73 -16.04 -3.66
N LYS A 105 -9.13 -17.18 -3.27
CA LYS A 105 -9.45 -18.51 -3.81
C LYS A 105 -9.37 -18.55 -5.34
N GLY A 106 -8.36 -17.87 -5.90
CA GLY A 106 -8.14 -17.77 -7.34
C GLY A 106 -9.05 -16.79 -8.07
N ARG A 107 -9.89 -16.01 -7.37
CA ARG A 107 -10.67 -14.92 -7.96
C ARG A 107 -9.92 -13.60 -7.88
N VAL A 108 -8.71 -13.60 -8.41
CA VAL A 108 -7.86 -12.40 -8.45
C VAL A 108 -8.41 -11.43 -9.49
N ASP A 109 -8.62 -10.20 -9.06
CA ASP A 109 -8.82 -9.04 -9.91
C ASP A 109 -7.46 -8.62 -10.50
N TRP A 110 -7.12 -9.18 -11.66
CA TRP A 110 -5.87 -8.93 -12.36
C TRP A 110 -5.81 -7.53 -12.95
N ASP A 111 -6.94 -7.04 -13.46
CA ASP A 111 -7.07 -5.69 -14.03
C ASP A 111 -6.74 -4.64 -12.96
N LEU A 112 -7.18 -4.86 -11.71
CA LEU A 112 -6.83 -3.98 -10.60
C LEU A 112 -5.34 -4.07 -10.21
N LEU A 113 -4.72 -5.25 -10.23
CA LEU A 113 -3.29 -5.38 -9.94
C LEU A 113 -2.44 -4.66 -10.98
N GLU A 114 -2.74 -4.88 -12.27
CA GLU A 114 -2.08 -4.18 -13.38
C GLU A 114 -2.27 -2.67 -13.24
N ALA A 115 -3.47 -2.21 -12.94
CA ALA A 115 -3.73 -0.78 -12.76
C ALA A 115 -2.98 -0.16 -11.56
N ILE A 116 -2.75 -0.92 -10.49
CA ILE A 116 -1.89 -0.51 -9.37
C ILE A 116 -0.44 -0.39 -9.86
N GLU A 117 0.08 -1.40 -10.57
CA GLU A 117 1.46 -1.44 -11.05
C GLU A 117 1.76 -0.42 -12.15
N GLU A 118 0.77 -0.05 -12.96
CA GLU A 118 0.91 1.02 -13.96
C GLU A 118 0.72 2.42 -13.37
N SER A 119 0.16 2.52 -12.16
CA SER A 119 0.00 3.81 -11.50
C SER A 119 1.38 4.41 -11.24
N LYS A 120 1.57 5.68 -11.64
CA LYS A 120 2.78 6.42 -11.28
C LYS A 120 2.87 6.46 -9.75
N PRO A 121 4.10 6.46 -9.20
CA PRO A 121 4.26 6.80 -7.79
C PRO A 121 3.55 8.14 -7.54
N TRP A 122 2.99 8.36 -6.35
CA TRP A 122 2.27 9.59 -5.94
C TRP A 122 0.98 9.98 -6.68
N LEU A 123 0.35 9.12 -7.50
CA LEU A 123 -0.92 9.51 -8.13
C LEU A 123 -2.04 9.73 -7.12
N SER A 124 -2.70 10.88 -7.27
CA SER A 124 -3.82 11.30 -6.43
C SER A 124 -4.95 10.24 -6.46
N PRO A 125 -5.72 10.10 -5.37
CA PRO A 125 -6.75 9.08 -5.24
C PRO A 125 -7.85 9.09 -6.33
N THR A 126 -7.91 10.15 -7.15
CA THR A 126 -8.82 10.35 -8.26
C THR A 126 -8.63 9.34 -9.40
N LEU A 127 -7.39 8.90 -9.67
CA LEU A 127 -7.14 7.98 -10.80
C LEU A 127 -7.57 6.54 -10.47
N VAL A 128 -7.51 6.17 -9.20
CA VAL A 128 -7.97 4.84 -8.73
C VAL A 128 -9.51 4.74 -8.72
N GLU A 129 -10.23 5.86 -8.59
CA GLU A 129 -11.69 5.88 -8.75
C GLU A 129 -12.12 5.69 -10.20
N GLU A 130 -11.34 6.17 -11.18
CA GLU A 130 -11.60 5.94 -12.62
C GLU A 130 -11.38 4.47 -13.03
N LEU A 131 -10.63 3.72 -12.22
CA LEU A 131 -10.30 2.31 -12.45
C LEU A 131 -11.25 1.32 -11.75
N GLN A 132 -12.23 1.82 -10.98
CA GLN A 132 -13.27 0.98 -10.39
C GLN A 132 -14.48 0.90 -11.35
N PRO A 133 -14.91 -0.28 -11.80
CA PRO A 133 -16.14 -0.40 -12.58
C PRO A 133 -17.36 0.02 -11.72
N GLU A 134 -18.31 0.72 -12.36
CA GLU A 134 -19.57 1.21 -11.76
C GLU A 134 -20.42 0.11 -11.11
#